data_AF-A0A1B8TH32-F1
#
_entry.id   AF-A0A1B8TH32-F1
#
_cell.length_a   1.000
_cell.length_b   1.000
_cell.length_c   1.000
_cell.angle_alpha   90.00
_cell.angle_beta   90.00
_cell.angle_gamma   90.00
#
_symmetry.space_group_name_H-M   'P 1'
#
loop_
_entity.id
_entity.type
_entity.pdbx_description
1 polymer ?
#
loop_
_entity_poly.entity_id
_entity_poly.type
_entity_poly.pdbx_seq_one_letter_code
_entity_poly.pdbx_strand_id
1 'polypeptide(L)'
;MLYQEMKKHILQGLLESGWTAVDDISMQCTTAVAKKDYDTAVGVKTAIAYFSESPGECYRLSGEYYSEGGNILCTTSFYVWYRPHATSPAIDLQTGHLVKLPEELVLEDLIAGAKVFNEKAEKEIAASYAVRLLRNREKVS
;
A
#
# COMPACT_ATOMS: atom_id res chain seq x y z
N MET A 1 -20.42 3.41 6.02
CA MET A 1 -19.49 2.29 6.26
C MET A 1 -18.52 2.72 7.34
N LEU A 2 -18.29 1.87 8.35
CA LEU A 2 -17.36 2.16 9.44
C LEU A 2 -15.91 1.95 8.97
N TYR A 3 -14.97 2.67 9.56
CA TYR A 3 -13.54 2.57 9.24
C TYR A 3 -13.00 1.13 9.28
N GLN A 4 -13.40 0.35 10.29
CA GLN A 4 -12.99 -1.05 10.43
C GLN A 4 -13.59 -1.97 9.36
N GLU A 5 -14.78 -1.67 8.85
CA GLU A 5 -15.36 -2.41 7.73
C GLU A 5 -14.56 -2.12 6.46
N MET A 6 -14.21 -0.86 6.21
CA MET A 6 -13.36 -0.49 5.08
C MET A 6 -12.01 -1.22 5.11
N LYS A 7 -11.34 -1.26 6.27
CA LYS A 7 -10.08 -2.01 6.44
C LYS A 7 -10.23 -3.49 6.04
N LYS A 8 -11.35 -4.14 6.36
CA LYS A 8 -11.58 -5.55 6.01
C LYS A 8 -11.71 -5.76 4.50
N HIS A 9 -12.41 -4.87 3.80
CA HIS A 9 -12.54 -4.98 2.34
C HIS A 9 -11.24 -4.67 1.60
N ILE A 10 -10.46 -3.71 2.10
CA ILE A 10 -9.10 -3.46 1.60
C ILE A 10 -8.22 -4.69 1.84
N LEU A 11 -8.25 -5.25 3.06
CA LEU A 11 -7.51 -6.48 3.38
C LEU A 11 -7.89 -7.60 2.42
N GLN A 12 -9.18 -7.80 2.13
CA GLN A 12 -9.63 -8.81 1.18
C GLN A 12 -8.95 -8.64 -0.19
N GLY A 13 -8.97 -7.43 -0.77
CA GLY A 13 -8.30 -7.17 -2.05
C GLY A 13 -6.78 -7.38 -2.02
N LEU A 14 -6.14 -7.07 -0.89
CA LEU A 14 -4.71 -7.31 -0.68
C LEU A 14 -4.39 -8.80 -0.54
N LEU A 15 -5.19 -9.57 0.20
CA LEU A 15 -5.06 -11.03 0.32
C LEU A 15 -5.19 -11.71 -1.05
N GLU A 16 -6.19 -11.30 -1.85
CA GLU A 16 -6.36 -11.77 -3.23
C GLU A 16 -5.15 -11.42 -4.13
N SER A 17 -4.35 -10.42 -3.74
CA SER A 17 -3.14 -9.97 -4.43
C SER A 17 -1.84 -10.57 -3.85
N GLY A 18 -1.95 -11.55 -2.95
CA GLY A 18 -0.81 -12.25 -2.36
C GLY A 18 -0.12 -11.50 -1.23
N TRP A 19 -0.80 -10.56 -0.58
CA TRP A 19 -0.36 -10.00 0.70
C TRP A 19 -0.81 -10.88 1.86
N THR A 20 -0.21 -10.68 3.02
CA THR A 20 -0.55 -11.35 4.27
C THR A 20 -1.14 -10.34 5.24
N ALA A 21 -2.17 -10.71 6.00
CA ALA A 21 -2.72 -9.85 7.04
C ALA A 21 -1.65 -9.47 8.09
N VAL A 22 -1.74 -8.25 8.63
CA VAL A 22 -1.04 -7.93 9.89
C VAL A 22 -1.74 -8.63 11.06
N ASP A 23 -1.10 -8.67 12.23
CA ASP A 23 -1.71 -9.25 13.42
C ASP A 23 -2.98 -8.50 13.85
N ASP A 24 -3.85 -9.18 14.60
CA ASP A 24 -5.15 -8.65 15.01
C ASP A 24 -5.05 -7.33 15.80
N ILE A 25 -3.99 -7.17 16.60
CA ILE A 25 -3.77 -5.95 17.39
C ILE A 25 -3.43 -4.79 16.44
N SER A 26 -2.49 -5.01 15.53
CA SER A 26 -2.14 -4.03 14.49
C SER A 26 -3.35 -3.68 13.63
N MET A 27 -4.14 -4.67 13.24
CA MET A 27 -5.35 -4.49 12.42
C MET A 27 -6.42 -3.68 13.16
N GLN A 28 -6.57 -3.83 14.48
CA GLN A 28 -7.59 -3.11 15.24
C GLN A 28 -7.13 -1.73 15.72
N CYS A 29 -5.87 -1.61 16.13
CA CYS A 29 -5.36 -0.46 16.88
C CYS A 29 -4.48 0.48 16.06
N THR A 30 -4.13 0.14 14.81
CA THR A 30 -3.27 0.97 13.95
C THR A 30 -3.88 1.18 12.57
N THR A 31 -3.18 1.93 11.71
CA THR A 31 -3.51 2.09 10.29
C THR A 31 -3.05 0.90 9.45
N ALA A 32 -2.19 0.01 9.95
CA ALA A 32 -1.67 -1.13 9.18
C ALA A 32 -2.79 -2.14 8.83
N VAL A 33 -2.74 -2.70 7.63
CA VAL A 33 -3.75 -3.61 7.07
C VAL A 33 -3.12 -4.94 6.66
N ALA A 34 -2.06 -4.89 5.86
CA ALA A 34 -1.41 -6.09 5.34
C ALA A 34 0.09 -5.84 5.15
N LYS A 35 0.84 -6.92 5.02
CA LYS A 35 2.28 -6.89 4.72
C LYS A 35 2.62 -7.90 3.63
N LYS A 36 3.72 -7.68 2.92
CA LYS A 36 4.22 -8.59 1.89
C LYS A 36 5.74 -8.57 1.89
N ASP A 37 6.32 -9.76 1.87
CA ASP A 37 7.78 -9.94 1.88
C ASP A 37 8.30 -10.09 0.44
N TYR A 38 9.46 -9.51 0.19
CA TYR A 38 10.13 -9.47 -1.11
C TYR A 38 11.58 -9.91 -0.96
N ASP A 39 11.99 -10.85 -1.79
CA ASP A 39 13.39 -11.24 -1.90
C ASP A 39 14.18 -10.16 -2.64
N THR A 40 15.33 -9.79 -2.08
CA THR A 40 16.24 -8.81 -2.69
C THR A 40 17.69 -9.26 -2.60
N ALA A 41 18.59 -8.57 -3.31
CA ALA A 41 20.01 -8.90 -3.31
C ALA A 41 20.70 -8.71 -1.94
N VAL A 42 20.02 -8.06 -0.99
CA VAL A 42 20.50 -7.77 0.36
C VAL A 42 19.62 -8.44 1.43
N GLY A 43 18.90 -9.51 1.07
CA GLY A 43 18.00 -10.25 1.95
C GLY A 43 16.53 -9.86 1.80
N VAL A 44 15.67 -10.47 2.61
CA VAL A 44 14.23 -10.23 2.60
C VAL A 44 13.91 -8.80 3.07
N LYS A 45 12.90 -8.20 2.44
CA LYS A 45 12.39 -6.86 2.73
C LYS A 45 10.87 -6.91 2.81
N THR A 46 10.27 -6.15 3.71
CA THR A 46 8.82 -6.20 3.96
C THR A 46 8.18 -4.88 3.58
N ALA A 47 7.16 -4.94 2.71
CA ALA A 47 6.24 -3.82 2.51
C ALA A 47 5.06 -3.95 3.48
N ILE A 48 4.59 -2.82 4.03
CA ILE A 48 3.39 -2.74 4.85
C ILE A 48 2.41 -1.76 4.20
N ALA A 49 1.17 -2.18 4.05
CA ALA A 49 0.06 -1.36 3.58
C ALA A 49 -0.69 -0.77 4.79
N TYR A 50 -0.94 0.53 4.74
CA TYR A 50 -1.59 1.32 5.77
C TYR A 50 -2.82 2.01 5.19
N PHE A 51 -3.96 1.83 5.83
CA PHE A 51 -5.17 2.60 5.59
C PHE A 51 -5.33 3.64 6.71
N SER A 52 -5.51 4.90 6.38
CA SER A 52 -5.67 6.01 7.31
C SER A 52 -6.79 6.93 6.88
N GLU A 53 -7.56 7.45 7.83
CA GLU A 53 -8.51 8.55 7.61
C GLU A 53 -7.85 9.85 8.09
N SER A 54 -7.79 10.85 7.21
CA SER A 54 -7.46 12.24 7.56
C SER A 54 -8.77 13.02 7.69
N PRO A 55 -9.24 13.33 8.91
CA PRO A 55 -10.52 14.00 9.10
C PRO A 55 -10.59 15.33 8.34
N GLY A 56 -11.60 15.48 7.47
CA GLY A 56 -11.80 16.69 6.66
C GLY A 56 -10.98 16.75 5.36
N GLU A 57 -10.07 15.80 5.15
CA GLU A 57 -9.24 15.70 3.95
C GLU A 57 -9.57 14.45 3.13
N CYS A 58 -9.22 13.25 3.59
CA CYS A 58 -9.50 12.04 2.81
C CYS A 58 -9.34 10.72 3.55
N TYR A 59 -9.93 9.66 2.99
CA TYR A 59 -9.47 8.28 3.23
C TYR A 59 -8.27 7.97 2.37
N ARG A 60 -7.23 7.37 2.95
CA ARG A 60 -5.96 7.06 2.28
C ARG A 60 -5.48 5.64 2.51
N LEU A 61 -5.21 4.91 1.44
CA LEU A 61 -4.38 3.70 1.46
C LEU A 61 -2.98 4.08 0.94
N SER A 62 -1.96 3.78 1.72
CA SER A 62 -0.55 4.05 1.42
C SER A 62 0.31 2.84 1.75
N GLY A 63 1.45 2.69 1.10
CA GLY A 63 2.39 1.62 1.38
C GLY A 63 3.76 2.15 1.77
N GLU A 64 4.40 1.49 2.71
CA GLU A 64 5.78 1.77 3.09
C GLU A 64 6.61 0.49 2.92
N TYR A 65 7.76 0.64 2.28
CA TYR A 65 8.68 -0.46 2.02
C TYR A 65 9.90 -0.36 2.94
N TYR A 66 10.03 -1.37 3.80
CA TYR A 66 11.01 -1.42 4.87
C TYR A 66 12.09 -2.47 4.63
N SER A 67 13.27 -2.11 5.11
CA SER A 67 14.43 -2.96 5.16
C SER A 67 14.60 -3.58 6.54
N GLU A 68 14.49 -4.91 6.66
CA GLU A 68 14.91 -5.58 7.91
C GLU A 68 16.44 -5.48 8.08
N GLY A 69 16.85 -5.17 9.32
CA GLY A 69 18.25 -5.03 9.74
C GLY A 69 18.58 -3.66 10.33
N GLY A 70 18.19 -3.42 11.60
CA GLY A 70 18.72 -2.37 12.52
C GLY A 70 18.62 -0.89 12.12
N ASN A 71 18.32 -0.59 10.86
CA ASN A 71 18.19 0.73 10.28
C ASN A 71 16.90 0.76 9.46
N ILE A 72 15.86 1.37 10.02
CA ILE A 72 14.59 1.63 9.33
C ILE A 72 14.87 2.72 8.28
N LEU A 73 15.39 2.31 7.13
CA LEU A 73 15.44 3.15 5.94
C LEU A 73 14.14 2.88 5.16
N CYS A 74 13.12 3.73 5.39
CA CYS A 74 11.96 3.80 4.51
C CYS A 74 12.49 4.13 3.11
N THR A 75 12.50 3.13 2.24
CA THR A 75 13.17 3.28 0.93
C THR A 75 12.21 3.92 -0.07
N THR A 76 10.90 3.76 0.14
CA THR A 76 9.85 4.27 -0.74
C THR A 76 8.52 4.31 0.01
N SER A 77 7.91 5.49 0.13
CA SER A 77 6.47 5.62 0.38
C SER A 77 5.77 5.60 -0.98
N PHE A 78 4.86 4.66 -1.20
CA PHE A 78 4.23 4.48 -2.50
C PHE A 78 2.71 4.66 -2.42
N TYR A 79 2.23 5.43 -3.41
CA TYR A 79 0.86 5.65 -3.93
C TYR A 79 -0.30 5.71 -2.94
N VAL A 80 -1.10 6.75 -3.13
CA VAL A 80 -2.15 7.20 -2.22
C VAL A 80 -3.49 7.05 -2.95
N TRP A 81 -4.33 6.14 -2.47
CA TRP A 81 -5.76 6.27 -2.71
C TRP A 81 -6.23 7.53 -1.97
N TYR A 82 -7.06 8.39 -2.57
CA TYR A 82 -7.74 9.43 -1.80
C TYR A 82 -9.22 9.57 -2.18
N ARG A 83 -10.10 9.66 -1.16
CA ARG A 83 -11.46 10.21 -1.31
C ARG A 83 -11.47 11.59 -0.65
N PRO A 84 -11.54 12.71 -1.37
CA PRO A 84 -11.70 14.01 -0.75
C PRO A 84 -13.02 14.07 0.02
N HIS A 85 -13.03 14.64 1.22
CA HIS A 85 -14.28 15.11 1.82
C HIS A 85 -14.84 16.26 0.98
N ALA A 86 -16.14 16.56 1.12
CA ALA A 86 -16.80 17.66 0.40
C ALA A 86 -16.13 19.03 0.64
N THR A 87 -15.36 19.17 1.72
CA THR A 87 -14.63 20.38 2.13
C THR A 87 -13.16 20.38 1.71
N SER A 88 -12.67 19.32 1.06
CA SER A 88 -11.25 19.17 0.79
C SER A 88 -10.79 20.10 -0.34
N PRO A 89 -9.60 20.70 -0.22
CA PRO A 89 -9.03 21.53 -1.27
C PRO A 89 -8.86 20.72 -2.56
N ALA A 90 -8.91 21.37 -3.72
CA ALA A 90 -8.69 20.71 -5.00
C ALA A 90 -7.25 20.17 -5.05
N ILE A 91 -7.10 18.84 -5.02
CA ILE A 91 -5.79 18.18 -5.10
C ILE A 91 -5.43 18.02 -6.58
N ASP A 92 -4.20 18.39 -6.94
CA ASP A 92 -3.65 18.18 -8.28
C ASP A 92 -3.43 16.68 -8.54
N LEU A 93 -4.30 16.12 -9.37
CA LEU A 93 -4.27 14.74 -9.83
C LEU A 93 -3.10 14.43 -10.78
N GLN A 94 -2.30 15.42 -11.18
CA GLN A 94 -1.14 15.20 -12.06
C GLN A 94 0.03 14.51 -11.38
N THR A 95 0.04 14.42 -10.04
CA THR A 95 0.96 13.51 -9.37
C THR A 95 0.49 12.08 -9.65
N GLY A 96 1.21 11.35 -10.53
CA GLY A 96 0.84 10.00 -10.96
C GLY A 96 0.60 8.99 -9.82
N HIS A 97 0.93 9.41 -8.59
CA HIS A 97 0.74 8.71 -7.35
C HIS A 97 -0.69 8.60 -6.81
N LEU A 98 -1.61 9.43 -7.30
CA LEU A 98 -2.96 9.56 -6.76
C LEU A 98 -4.02 8.89 -7.65
N VAL A 99 -4.87 8.06 -7.03
CA VAL A 99 -6.08 7.51 -7.67
C VAL A 99 -7.29 8.00 -6.89
N LYS A 100 -8.14 8.81 -7.53
CA LYS A 100 -9.41 9.27 -6.97
C LYS A 100 -10.46 8.18 -7.15
N LEU A 101 -11.11 7.79 -6.06
CA LEU A 101 -12.27 6.88 -6.11
C LEU A 101 -13.59 7.65 -6.29
N PRO A 102 -14.68 6.96 -6.69
CA PRO A 102 -16.00 7.57 -6.87
C PRO A 102 -16.52 8.32 -5.63
N GLU A 103 -17.45 9.25 -5.83
CA GLU A 103 -18.04 10.07 -4.75
C GLU A 103 -18.80 9.23 -3.73
N GLU A 104 -19.42 8.13 -4.17
CA GLU A 104 -20.04 7.12 -3.32
C GLU A 104 -19.18 5.86 -3.37
N LEU A 105 -18.65 5.47 -2.21
CA LEU A 105 -17.74 4.34 -2.11
C LEU A 105 -18.53 3.05 -1.91
N VAL A 106 -18.48 2.14 -2.87
CA VAL A 106 -19.00 0.78 -2.68
C VAL A 106 -17.89 -0.19 -2.28
N LEU A 107 -18.27 -1.37 -1.81
CA LEU A 107 -17.34 -2.39 -1.30
C LEU A 107 -16.35 -2.85 -2.38
N GLU A 108 -16.87 -2.97 -3.59
CA GLU A 108 -16.14 -3.41 -4.77
C GLU A 108 -15.02 -2.42 -5.14
N ASP A 109 -15.23 -1.12 -4.90
CA ASP A 109 -14.23 -0.07 -5.14
C ASP A 109 -13.01 -0.23 -4.21
N LEU A 110 -13.23 -0.65 -2.97
CA LEU A 110 -12.16 -0.89 -1.99
C LEU A 110 -11.27 -2.07 -2.40
N ILE A 111 -11.91 -3.15 -2.85
CA ILE A 111 -11.21 -4.35 -3.31
C ILE A 111 -10.44 -4.05 -4.61
N ALA A 112 -11.09 -3.39 -5.57
CA ALA A 112 -10.47 -2.99 -6.82
C ALA A 112 -9.30 -2.01 -6.57
N GLY A 113 -9.50 -1.04 -5.68
CA GLY A 113 -8.47 -0.09 -5.27
C GLY A 113 -7.25 -0.76 -4.64
N ALA A 114 -7.46 -1.77 -3.78
CA ALA A 114 -6.39 -2.58 -3.21
C ALA A 114 -5.58 -3.35 -4.28
N LYS A 115 -6.24 -3.85 -5.33
CA LYS A 115 -5.56 -4.51 -6.46
C LYS A 115 -4.70 -3.53 -7.27
N VAL A 116 -5.25 -2.35 -7.57
CA VAL A 116 -4.49 -1.27 -8.24
C VAL A 116 -3.31 -0.83 -7.39
N PHE A 117 -3.49 -0.69 -6.07
CA PHE A 117 -2.41 -0.41 -5.15
C PHE A 117 -1.31 -1.46 -5.22
N ASN A 118 -1.66 -2.76 -5.21
CA ASN A 118 -0.71 -3.85 -5.33
C ASN A 118 0.08 -3.77 -6.65
N GLU A 119 -0.58 -3.59 -7.80
CA GLU A 119 0.10 -3.51 -9.10
C GLU A 119 1.14 -2.40 -9.13
N LYS A 120 0.83 -1.25 -8.53
CA LYS A 120 1.76 -0.13 -8.40
C LYS A 120 2.89 -0.42 -7.41
N ALA A 121 2.57 -1.03 -6.26
CA ALA A 121 3.55 -1.46 -5.27
C ALA A 121 4.60 -2.38 -5.89
N GLU A 122 4.15 -3.40 -6.62
CA GLU A 122 5.00 -4.35 -7.33
C GLU A 122 5.92 -3.64 -8.33
N LYS A 123 5.39 -2.69 -9.10
CA LYS A 123 6.17 -1.94 -10.08
C LYS A 123 7.27 -1.12 -9.41
N GLU A 124 6.96 -0.39 -8.35
CA GLU A 124 7.92 0.45 -7.61
C GLU A 124 8.98 -0.39 -6.90
N ILE A 125 8.56 -1.44 -6.20
CA ILE A 125 9.48 -2.34 -5.47
C ILE A 125 10.37 -3.09 -6.45
N ALA A 126 9.85 -3.56 -7.59
CA ALA A 126 10.64 -4.18 -8.65
C ALA A 126 11.65 -3.22 -9.29
N ALA A 127 11.34 -1.92 -9.34
CA ALA A 127 12.26 -0.89 -9.83
C ALA A 127 13.33 -0.52 -8.79
N SER A 128 13.17 -0.92 -7.52
CA SER A 128 14.16 -0.67 -6.48
C SER A 128 15.52 -1.27 -6.87
N TYR A 129 16.60 -0.60 -6.45
CA TYR A 129 17.96 -1.05 -6.79
C TYR A 129 18.25 -2.47 -6.27
N ALA A 130 17.78 -2.79 -5.06
CA ALA A 130 18.01 -4.07 -4.42
C ALA A 130 17.37 -5.25 -5.18
N VAL A 131 16.17 -5.07 -5.72
CA VAL A 131 15.49 -6.09 -6.54
C VAL A 131 16.12 -6.21 -7.92
N ARG A 132 16.46 -5.08 -8.57
CA ARG A 132 17.15 -5.11 -9.87
C ARG A 132 18.50 -5.81 -9.80
N LEU A 133 19.26 -5.59 -8.71
CA LEU A 133 20.54 -6.25 -8.49
C LEU A 133 20.38 -7.77 -8.35
N LEU A 134 19.33 -8.24 -7.68
CA LEU A 134 19.04 -9.68 -7.53
C LEU A 134 18.78 -10.33 -8.89
N ARG A 135 17.85 -9.74 -9.66
CA ARG A 135 17.51 -10.21 -11.01
C ARG A 135 18.72 -10.26 -11.95
N ASN A 136 19.66 -9.33 -11.79
CA ASN A 136 20.90 -9.35 -12.57
C ASN A 136 21.86 -10.46 -12.12
N ARG A 137 21.94 -10.78 -10.83
CA ARG A 137 22.74 -11.92 -10.35
C ARG A 137 22.21 -13.24 -10.90
N GLU A 138 20.90 -13.45 -10.83
CA GLU A 138 20.24 -14.67 -11.31
C GLU A 138 20.37 -14.89 -12.83
N LYS A 139 20.51 -13.82 -13.62
CA LYS A 139 20.74 -13.92 -15.07
C LYS A 139 22.17 -14.31 -15.46
N VAL A 140 23.12 -14.13 -14.56
CA VAL A 140 24.57 -14.32 -14.82
C VAL A 140 25.05 -15.66 -14.24
N SER A 141 24.28 -16.28 -13.34
CA SER A 141 24.46 -17.64 -12.82
C SER A 141 23.82 -18.70 -13.72
#